data_AF-A0A961WF47-F1
#
_entry.id   AF-A0A961WF47-F1
#
_cell.length_a   1.000
_cell.length_b   1.000
_cell.length_c   1.000
_cell.angle_alpha   90.00
_cell.angle_beta   90.00
_cell.angle_gamma   90.00
#
_symmetry.space_group_name_H-M   'P 1'
#
loop_
_entity.id
_entity.type
_entity.pdbx_description
1 polymer ?
#
loop_
_entity_poly.entity_id
_entity_poly.type
_entity_poly.pdbx_seq_one_letter_code
_entity_poly.pdbx_strand_id
1 'polypeptide(L)'
;DKDVYVTFEDEELDEVAIESSQTVDIDVFVPRDQIDNRYLDSPYYIAPTSKVGSEAFVTIRDAMKLKGLVALGRVVMAKRERVMMLQPWDKGMVGTTLRYPYETRDEHAYFDDIENVSIAKDLMAMASQIVDARKADFDPSKLHDRYEDALIEMIERKKAGLPPEARRPVTAGGGVIDSWRR
;
A
#
# COMPACT_ATOMS: atom_id res chain seq x y z
N ASP A 1 5.20 -7.16 38.34
CA ASP A 1 5.26 -8.29 37.39
C ASP A 1 5.64 -7.84 36.00
N LYS A 2 6.89 -7.47 35.82
CA LYS A 2 7.51 -7.22 34.51
C LYS A 2 8.65 -8.22 34.38
N ASP A 3 8.79 -8.79 33.19
CA ASP A 3 9.80 -9.79 32.78
C ASP A 3 9.43 -11.27 32.96
N VAL A 4 8.30 -11.70 32.37
CA VAL A 4 8.12 -13.09 31.94
C VAL A 4 8.32 -13.13 30.43
N TYR A 5 9.38 -13.82 29.98
CA TYR A 5 9.63 -14.08 28.57
C TYR A 5 9.13 -15.49 28.24
N VAL A 6 8.34 -15.61 27.18
CA VAL A 6 7.96 -16.89 26.59
C VAL A 6 8.79 -17.04 25.31
N THR A 7 9.66 -18.04 25.28
CA THR A 7 10.45 -18.41 24.11
C THR A 7 9.75 -19.52 23.34
N PHE A 8 9.73 -19.41 22.02
CA PHE A 8 9.21 -20.44 21.12
C PHE A 8 10.35 -20.93 20.24
N GLU A 9 10.41 -22.24 20.01
CA GLU A 9 11.27 -22.86 19.00
C GLU A 9 10.59 -22.75 17.62
N ASP A 10 11.38 -22.77 16.54
CA ASP A 10 10.85 -22.67 15.16
C ASP A 10 9.85 -23.81 14.86
N GLU A 11 10.06 -24.97 15.47
CA GLU A 11 9.22 -26.16 15.35
C GLU A 11 7.84 -25.95 15.99
N GLU A 12 7.76 -25.26 17.13
CA GLU A 12 6.49 -24.90 17.79
C GLU A 12 5.69 -23.89 16.95
N LEU A 13 6.39 -23.01 16.23
CA LEU A 13 5.76 -22.06 15.31
C LEU A 13 5.26 -22.74 14.03
N ASP A 14 5.89 -23.83 13.62
CA ASP A 14 5.48 -24.63 12.47
C ASP A 14 4.22 -25.46 12.75
N GLU A 15 3.98 -25.87 14.00
CA GLU A 15 2.74 -26.56 14.39
C GLU A 15 1.48 -25.70 14.22
N VAL A 16 1.60 -24.37 14.33
CA VAL A 16 0.49 -23.43 14.15
C VAL A 16 0.41 -22.84 12.73
N ALA A 17 1.37 -23.16 11.86
CA ALA A 17 1.43 -22.65 10.50
C ALA A 17 0.32 -23.26 9.62
N ILE A 18 -0.35 -22.41 8.83
CA ILE A 18 -1.31 -22.88 7.83
C ILE A 18 -0.56 -23.14 6.52
N GLU A 19 -0.79 -24.29 5.89
CA GLU A 19 -0.19 -24.61 4.59
C GLU A 19 -0.58 -23.57 3.54
N SER A 20 0.41 -23.12 2.76
CA SER A 20 0.18 -22.11 1.73
C SER A 20 -0.72 -22.67 0.63
N SER A 21 -1.81 -21.95 0.35
CA SER A 21 -2.79 -22.30 -0.67
C SER A 21 -2.65 -21.35 -1.85
N GLN A 22 -2.70 -21.90 -3.06
CA GLN A 22 -2.77 -21.10 -4.30
C GLN A 22 -4.21 -20.72 -4.68
N THR A 23 -5.17 -21.03 -3.83
CA THR A 23 -6.60 -20.75 -4.03
C THR A 23 -7.00 -19.57 -3.14
N VAL A 24 -7.78 -18.66 -3.71
CA VAL A 24 -8.44 -17.59 -2.95
C VAL A 24 -9.87 -18.02 -2.69
N ASP A 25 -10.22 -18.16 -1.42
CA ASP A 25 -11.59 -18.47 -1.00
C ASP A 25 -12.37 -17.17 -0.89
N ILE A 26 -13.37 -16.99 -1.75
CA ILE A 26 -14.19 -15.77 -1.78
C ILE A 26 -15.27 -15.84 -0.71
N ASP A 27 -15.30 -14.84 0.18
CA ASP A 27 -16.28 -14.72 1.26
C ASP A 27 -17.48 -13.85 0.85
N VAL A 28 -17.22 -12.68 0.26
CA VAL A 28 -18.26 -11.67 0.00
C VAL A 28 -17.89 -10.76 -1.18
N PHE A 29 -18.90 -10.15 -1.79
CA PHE A 29 -18.72 -9.09 -2.79
C PHE A 29 -19.20 -7.74 -2.24
N VAL A 30 -18.39 -6.70 -2.38
CA VAL A 30 -18.66 -5.35 -1.85
C VAL A 30 -18.33 -4.27 -2.90
N PRO A 31 -18.94 -3.07 -2.83
CA PRO A 31 -18.50 -1.91 -3.60
C PRO A 31 -17.05 -1.52 -3.26
N ARG A 32 -16.26 -1.15 -4.28
CA ARG A 32 -14.83 -0.79 -4.10
C ARG A 32 -14.63 0.44 -3.21
N ASP A 33 -15.56 1.39 -3.25
CA ASP A 33 -15.51 2.65 -2.50
C ASP A 33 -15.78 2.48 -1.00
N GLN A 34 -16.33 1.35 -0.56
CA GLN A 34 -16.48 1.01 0.85
C GLN A 34 -15.17 0.52 1.51
N ILE A 35 -14.14 0.21 0.71
CA ILE A 35 -12.84 -0.23 1.21
C ILE A 35 -11.92 0.99 1.31
N ASP A 36 -11.67 1.44 2.54
CA ASP A 36 -10.72 2.51 2.85
C ASP A 36 -9.31 2.11 2.37
N ASN A 37 -8.66 3.00 1.63
CA ASN A 37 -7.34 2.77 1.06
C ASN A 37 -6.26 2.51 2.13
N ARG A 38 -6.47 2.92 3.40
CA ARG A 38 -5.56 2.63 4.52
C ARG A 38 -5.40 1.13 4.78
N TYR A 39 -6.40 0.33 4.43
CA TYR A 39 -6.33 -1.12 4.54
C TYR A 39 -5.55 -1.78 3.40
N LEU A 40 -5.28 -1.09 2.29
CA LEU A 40 -4.59 -1.70 1.14
C LEU A 40 -3.10 -1.85 1.42
N ASP A 41 -2.57 -3.05 1.23
CA ASP A 41 -1.17 -3.35 1.43
C ASP A 41 -0.41 -3.64 0.14
N SER A 42 -0.41 -4.90 -0.33
CA SER A 42 0.44 -5.33 -1.43
C SER A 42 -0.39 -5.85 -2.62
N PRO A 43 -0.17 -5.36 -3.85
CA PRO A 43 -0.87 -5.83 -5.03
C PRO A 43 -0.21 -7.07 -5.67
N TYR A 44 -1.03 -7.94 -6.26
CA TYR A 44 -0.66 -9.18 -6.94
C TYR A 44 -1.51 -9.36 -8.20
N TYR A 45 -0.91 -9.83 -9.29
CA TYR A 45 -1.68 -10.25 -10.47
C TYR A 45 -2.21 -11.66 -10.26
N ILE A 46 -3.52 -11.82 -10.48
CA ILE A 46 -4.22 -13.10 -10.32
C ILE A 46 -4.68 -13.57 -11.69
N ALA A 47 -4.30 -14.81 -12.02
CA ALA A 47 -4.65 -15.49 -13.25
C ALA A 47 -4.98 -16.97 -12.95
N PRO A 48 -5.87 -17.60 -13.74
CA PRO A 48 -6.22 -19.00 -13.56
C PRO A 48 -5.03 -19.90 -13.91
N THR A 49 -4.79 -20.93 -13.10
CA THR A 49 -3.70 -21.90 -13.30
C THR A 49 -4.12 -23.11 -14.14
N SER A 50 -5.42 -23.31 -14.36
CA SER A 50 -5.96 -24.45 -15.11
C SER A 50 -7.05 -24.05 -16.11
N LYS A 51 -7.27 -24.88 -17.13
CA LYS A 51 -8.34 -24.68 -18.13
C LYS A 51 -9.73 -24.68 -17.49
N VAL A 52 -9.99 -25.60 -16.56
CA VAL A 52 -11.29 -25.67 -15.85
C VAL A 52 -11.49 -24.43 -14.96
N GLY A 53 -10.43 -23.95 -14.31
CA GLY A 53 -10.49 -22.71 -13.53
C GLY A 53 -10.66 -21.44 -14.37
N SER A 54 -10.37 -21.48 -15.68
CA SER A 54 -10.41 -20.31 -16.55
C SER A 54 -11.84 -19.80 -16.79
N GLU A 55 -12.81 -20.69 -16.98
CA GLU A 55 -14.20 -20.30 -17.23
C GLU A 55 -14.84 -19.67 -15.97
N ALA A 56 -14.68 -20.30 -14.81
CA ALA A 56 -15.14 -19.77 -13.53
C ALA A 56 -14.47 -18.42 -13.21
N PHE A 57 -13.16 -18.32 -13.42
CA PHE A 57 -12.40 -17.07 -13.23
C PHE A 57 -12.96 -15.93 -14.10
N VAL A 58 -13.15 -16.17 -15.40
CA VAL A 58 -13.68 -15.16 -16.33
C VAL A 58 -15.11 -14.77 -15.95
N THR A 59 -15.94 -15.75 -15.58
CA THR A 59 -17.34 -15.52 -15.17
C THR A 59 -17.42 -14.61 -13.95
N ILE A 60 -16.64 -14.89 -12.90
CA ILE A 60 -16.62 -14.07 -11.68
C ILE A 60 -16.04 -12.68 -11.96
N ARG A 61 -14.92 -12.60 -12.69
CA ARG A 61 -14.29 -11.33 -13.10
C ARG A 61 -15.28 -10.43 -13.83
N ASP A 62 -15.99 -10.96 -14.83
CA ASP A 62 -16.89 -10.17 -15.67
C ASP A 62 -18.18 -9.82 -14.93
N ALA A 63 -18.68 -10.70 -14.05
CA ALA A 63 -19.81 -10.39 -13.16
C ALA A 63 -19.48 -9.24 -12.21
N MET A 64 -18.29 -9.24 -11.59
CA MET A 64 -17.80 -8.14 -10.75
C MET A 64 -17.68 -6.84 -11.54
N LYS A 65 -17.08 -6.90 -12.74
CA LYS A 65 -16.91 -5.73 -13.61
C LYS A 65 -18.25 -5.10 -14.00
N LEU A 66 -19.24 -5.93 -14.35
CA LEU A 66 -20.59 -5.48 -14.70
C LEU A 66 -21.31 -4.82 -13.51
N LYS A 67 -21.12 -5.35 -12.31
CA LYS A 67 -21.78 -4.87 -11.09
C LYS A 67 -21.04 -3.75 -10.37
N GLY A 68 -19.81 -3.42 -10.79
CA GLY A 68 -18.96 -2.46 -10.08
C GLY A 68 -18.54 -2.92 -8.68
N LEU A 69 -18.36 -4.24 -8.50
CA LEU A 69 -18.01 -4.85 -7.22
C LEU A 69 -16.59 -5.40 -7.23
N VAL A 70 -16.06 -5.60 -6.03
CA VAL A 70 -14.84 -6.39 -5.75
C VAL A 70 -15.20 -7.56 -4.84
N ALA A 71 -14.39 -8.61 -4.85
CA ALA A 71 -14.53 -9.71 -3.91
C ALA A 71 -13.58 -9.53 -2.73
N LEU A 72 -14.03 -9.86 -1.53
CA LEU A 72 -13.17 -10.09 -0.38
C LEU A 72 -13.09 -11.59 -0.13
N GLY A 73 -11.89 -12.06 0.14
CA GLY A 73 -11.63 -13.45 0.41
C GLY A 73 -10.34 -13.64 1.17
N ARG A 74 -9.93 -14.90 1.30
CA ARG A 74 -8.75 -15.28 2.07
C ARG A 74 -7.82 -16.14 1.25
N VAL A 75 -6.53 -15.97 1.51
CA VAL A 75 -5.45 -16.70 0.85
C VAL A 75 -4.34 -16.93 1.85
N VAL A 76 -3.73 -18.11 1.82
CA VAL A 76 -2.61 -18.43 2.70
C VAL A 76 -1.30 -18.15 1.97
N MET A 77 -0.56 -17.16 2.46
CA MET A 77 0.71 -16.73 1.90
C MET A 77 1.79 -16.77 2.98
N ALA A 78 2.95 -17.37 2.69
CA ALA A 78 4.07 -17.43 3.64
C ALA A 78 3.62 -17.87 5.05
N LYS A 79 2.95 -19.03 5.13
CA LYS A 79 2.44 -19.66 6.37
C LYS A 79 1.36 -18.86 7.13
N ARG A 80 0.81 -17.78 6.56
CA ARG A 80 -0.21 -16.93 7.20
C ARG A 80 -1.40 -16.70 6.28
N GLU A 81 -2.60 -16.86 6.82
CA GLU A 81 -3.84 -16.44 6.15
C GLU A 81 -3.88 -14.90 6.09
N ARG A 82 -4.17 -14.39 4.89
CA ARG A 82 -4.34 -12.97 4.62
C ARG A 82 -5.69 -12.73 3.98
N VAL A 83 -6.34 -11.65 4.41
CA VAL A 83 -7.51 -11.12 3.70
C VAL A 83 -7.03 -10.45 2.41
N MET A 84 -7.75 -10.70 1.32
CA MET A 84 -7.43 -10.17 0.01
C MET A 84 -8.68 -9.61 -0.67
N MET A 85 -8.53 -8.43 -1.26
CA MET A 85 -9.50 -7.85 -2.19
C MET A 85 -9.14 -8.27 -3.62
N LEU A 86 -10.06 -8.89 -4.34
CA LEU A 86 -9.93 -9.19 -5.77
C LEU A 86 -10.73 -8.18 -6.60
N GLN A 87 -10.04 -7.51 -7.52
CA GLN A 87 -10.64 -6.51 -8.41
C GLN A 87 -10.44 -6.92 -9.88
N PRO A 88 -11.47 -6.84 -10.73
CA PRO A 88 -11.33 -7.04 -12.18
C PRO A 88 -10.29 -6.09 -12.78
N TRP A 89 -9.36 -6.64 -13.56
CA TRP A 89 -8.32 -5.85 -14.21
C TRP A 89 -7.97 -6.41 -15.59
N ASP A 90 -8.41 -5.71 -16.64
CA ASP A 90 -8.30 -6.14 -18.03
C ASP A 90 -8.74 -7.61 -18.21
N LYS A 91 -7.84 -8.51 -18.65
CA LYS A 91 -8.11 -9.95 -18.81
C LYS A 91 -7.90 -10.75 -17.53
N GLY A 92 -7.34 -10.16 -16.48
CA GLY A 92 -7.06 -10.81 -15.21
C GLY A 92 -7.82 -10.17 -14.06
N MET A 93 -7.26 -10.33 -12.86
CA MET A 93 -7.64 -9.58 -11.67
C MET A 93 -6.39 -9.07 -10.97
N VAL A 94 -6.54 -7.96 -10.25
CA VAL A 94 -5.56 -7.53 -9.25
C VAL A 94 -6.09 -7.95 -7.89
N GLY A 95 -5.31 -8.76 -7.19
CA GLY A 95 -5.51 -9.08 -5.78
C GLY A 95 -4.69 -8.14 -4.91
N THR A 96 -5.29 -7.47 -3.94
CA THR A 96 -4.58 -6.62 -2.98
C THR A 96 -4.76 -7.20 -1.59
N THR A 97 -3.66 -7.54 -0.91
CA THR A 97 -3.72 -7.95 0.49
C THR A 97 -4.22 -6.78 1.34
N LEU A 98 -5.01 -7.10 2.35
CA LEU A 98 -5.56 -6.12 3.27
C LEU A 98 -4.86 -6.21 4.63
N ARG A 99 -4.57 -5.05 5.20
CA ARG A 99 -4.17 -4.87 6.59
C ARG A 99 -5.35 -5.18 7.50
N TYR A 100 -5.07 -5.76 8.66
CA TYR A 100 -6.05 -5.88 9.72
C TYR A 100 -6.28 -4.52 10.40
N PRO A 101 -7.43 -4.32 11.06
CA PRO A 101 -7.73 -3.09 11.79
C PRO A 101 -6.68 -2.68 12.82
N TYR A 102 -6.04 -3.65 13.49
CA TYR A 102 -4.98 -3.36 14.46
C TYR A 102 -3.65 -2.90 13.83
N GLU A 103 -3.49 -3.06 12.51
CA GLU A 103 -2.33 -2.59 11.76
C GLU A 103 -2.53 -1.17 11.22
N THR A 104 -3.78 -0.68 11.22
CA THR A 104 -4.11 0.70 10.87
C THR A 104 -4.02 1.62 12.07
N ARG A 105 -3.40 2.78 11.88
CA ARG A 105 -3.33 3.82 12.91
C ARG A 105 -4.62 4.63 12.92
N ASP A 106 -5.12 4.91 14.11
CA ASP A 106 -6.28 5.77 14.34
C ASP A 106 -5.93 7.23 13.96
N GLU A 107 -6.77 7.84 13.11
CA GLU A 107 -6.63 9.22 12.66
C GLU A 107 -6.78 10.24 13.79
N HIS A 108 -7.58 9.94 14.82
CA HIS A 108 -7.82 10.83 15.95
C HIS A 108 -6.54 11.15 16.71
N ALA A 109 -5.64 10.16 16.81
CA ALA A 109 -4.32 10.34 17.42
C ALA A 109 -3.41 11.35 16.69
N TYR A 110 -3.79 11.80 15.49
CA TYR A 110 -3.02 12.73 14.66
C TYR A 110 -3.77 14.01 14.31
N PHE A 111 -5.11 13.96 14.19
CA PHE A 111 -5.90 15.05 13.62
C PHE A 111 -6.76 15.79 14.65
N ASP A 112 -6.91 15.29 15.88
CA ASP A 112 -7.80 15.92 16.88
C ASP A 112 -7.39 17.36 17.27
N ASP A 113 -6.10 17.69 17.17
CA ASP A 113 -5.58 19.04 17.44
C ASP A 113 -5.75 20.01 16.25
N ILE A 114 -6.28 19.54 15.11
CA ILE A 114 -6.49 20.38 13.92
C ILE A 114 -7.84 21.09 14.04
N GLU A 115 -7.79 22.40 14.33
CA GLU A 115 -8.99 23.22 14.42
C GLU A 115 -9.68 23.39 13.04
N ASN A 116 -11.00 23.21 13.00
CA ASN A 116 -11.81 23.56 11.84
C ASN A 116 -11.99 25.08 11.76
N VAL A 117 -11.10 25.75 11.03
CA VAL A 117 -11.11 27.20 10.84
C VAL A 117 -11.72 27.61 9.49
N SER A 118 -12.54 28.66 9.50
CA SER A 118 -13.05 29.27 8.27
C SER A 118 -11.96 30.13 7.62
N ILE A 119 -11.57 29.79 6.39
CA ILE A 119 -10.55 30.53 5.63
C ILE A 119 -11.19 31.67 4.83
N ALA A 120 -10.54 32.84 4.78
CA ALA A 120 -10.98 33.97 3.98
C ALA A 120 -10.99 33.62 2.47
N LYS A 121 -12.00 34.11 1.74
CA LYS A 121 -12.19 33.79 0.30
C LYS A 121 -10.98 34.11 -0.56
N ASP A 122 -10.30 35.24 -0.32
CA ASP A 122 -9.15 35.67 -1.11
C ASP A 122 -7.94 34.74 -0.92
N LEU A 123 -7.71 34.27 0.31
CA LEU A 123 -6.66 33.28 0.61
C LEU A 123 -6.96 31.93 -0.04
N MET A 124 -8.22 31.49 0.00
CA MET A 124 -8.64 30.26 -0.68
C MET A 124 -8.42 30.38 -2.20
N ALA A 125 -8.78 31.51 -2.80
CA ALA A 125 -8.59 31.75 -4.23
C ALA A 125 -7.10 31.70 -4.63
N MET A 126 -6.22 32.30 -3.83
CA MET A 126 -4.77 32.23 -4.06
C MET A 126 -4.24 30.79 -3.93
N ALA A 127 -4.67 30.05 -2.91
CA ALA A 127 -4.29 28.64 -2.75
C ALA A 127 -4.76 27.80 -3.94
N SER A 128 -5.98 28.00 -4.43
CA SER A 128 -6.52 27.32 -5.61
C SER A 128 -5.68 27.58 -6.85
N GLN A 129 -5.24 28.83 -7.10
CA GLN A 129 -4.36 29.14 -8.23
C GLN A 129 -3.04 28.36 -8.21
N ILE A 130 -2.45 28.16 -7.02
CA ILE A 130 -1.21 27.38 -6.88
C ILE A 130 -1.46 25.91 -7.20
N VAL A 131 -2.57 25.35 -6.70
CA VAL A 131 -2.96 23.96 -6.98
C VAL A 131 -3.21 23.76 -8.47
N ASP A 132 -3.96 24.66 -9.11
CA ASP A 132 -4.27 24.59 -10.54
C ASP A 132 -3.01 24.72 -11.40
N ALA A 133 -2.10 25.63 -11.06
CA ALA A 133 -0.84 25.81 -11.76
C ALA A 133 0.12 24.61 -11.64
N ARG A 134 -0.07 23.75 -10.62
CA ARG A 134 0.76 22.56 -10.37
C ARG A 134 0.06 21.24 -10.63
N LYS A 135 -1.22 21.27 -11.01
CA LYS A 135 -1.97 20.06 -11.37
C LYS A 135 -1.36 19.44 -12.63
N ALA A 136 -1.16 18.13 -12.58
CA ALA A 136 -0.66 17.34 -13.70
C ALA A 136 -1.25 15.93 -13.66
N ASP A 137 -1.21 15.23 -14.80
CA ASP A 137 -1.54 13.81 -14.84
C ASP A 137 -0.47 12.98 -14.12
N PHE A 138 -0.91 11.91 -13.45
CA PHE A 138 -0.01 10.98 -12.80
C PHE A 138 0.79 10.20 -13.84
N ASP A 139 2.11 10.29 -13.76
CA ASP A 139 3.06 9.58 -14.62
C ASP A 139 4.06 8.83 -13.73
N PRO A 140 3.94 7.50 -13.61
CA PRO A 140 4.80 6.72 -12.73
C PRO A 140 6.27 6.75 -13.18
N SER A 141 6.56 7.08 -14.45
CA SER A 141 7.95 7.18 -14.93
C SER A 141 8.73 8.34 -14.31
N LYS A 142 8.03 9.30 -13.69
CA LYS A 142 8.62 10.43 -12.96
C LYS A 142 8.95 10.12 -11.50
N LEU A 143 8.58 8.93 -11.00
CA LEU A 143 8.93 8.48 -9.66
C LEU A 143 10.38 7.98 -9.67
N HIS A 144 11.31 8.86 -9.29
CA HIS A 144 12.73 8.53 -9.19
C HIS A 144 13.15 8.32 -7.74
N ASP A 145 13.80 7.19 -7.45
CA ASP A 145 14.45 6.98 -6.16
C ASP A 145 15.76 7.77 -6.12
N ARG A 146 15.65 8.99 -5.57
CA ARG A 146 16.79 9.91 -5.43
C ARG A 146 17.93 9.33 -4.58
N TYR A 147 17.64 8.38 -3.70
CA TYR A 147 18.68 7.72 -2.90
C TYR A 147 19.41 6.69 -3.75
N GLU A 148 18.69 5.86 -4.51
CA GLU A 148 19.30 4.91 -5.45
C GLU A 148 20.14 5.64 -6.49
N ASP A 149 19.63 6.72 -7.08
CA ASP A 149 20.37 7.56 -8.03
C ASP A 149 21.69 8.08 -7.42
N ALA A 150 21.62 8.63 -6.20
CA ALA A 150 22.79 9.14 -5.49
C ALA A 150 23.77 8.02 -5.10
N LEU A 151 23.27 6.81 -4.82
CA LEU A 151 24.09 5.64 -4.52
C LEU A 151 24.84 5.17 -5.76
N ILE A 152 24.16 5.08 -6.91
CA ILE A 152 24.76 4.75 -8.20
C ILE A 152 25.86 5.77 -8.54
N GLU A 153 25.57 7.06 -8.38
CA GLU A 153 26.56 8.13 -8.61
C GLU A 153 27.78 7.99 -7.69
N MET A 154 27.56 7.72 -6.40
CA MET A 154 28.64 7.51 -5.44
C MET A 154 29.51 6.30 -5.81
N ILE A 155 28.90 5.21 -6.28
CA ILE A 155 29.60 4.02 -6.75
C ILE A 155 30.50 4.36 -7.94
N GLU A 156 29.99 5.08 -8.94
CA GLU A 156 30.76 5.48 -10.12
C GLU A 156 31.91 6.43 -9.77
N ARG A 157 31.69 7.39 -8.86
CA ARG A 157 32.78 8.28 -8.37
C ARG A 157 33.85 7.50 -7.62
N LYS A 158 33.46 6.53 -6.80
CA LYS A 158 34.41 5.66 -6.08
C LYS A 158 35.22 4.79 -7.04
N LYS A 159 34.61 4.25 -8.10
CA LYS A 159 35.33 3.56 -9.18
C LYS A 159 36.33 4.48 -9.90
N ALA A 160 35.96 5.74 -10.10
CA ALA A 160 36.79 6.76 -10.73
C ALA A 160 37.86 7.38 -9.79
N GLY A 161 37.95 6.96 -8.52
CA GLY A 161 38.88 7.52 -7.54
C GLY A 161 38.56 8.95 -7.10
N LEU A 162 37.34 9.44 -7.37
CA LEU A 162 36.86 10.76 -6.99
C LEU A 162 36.22 10.72 -5.59
N PRO A 163 36.37 11.77 -4.77
CA PRO A 163 35.69 11.86 -3.49
C PRO A 163 34.16 11.97 -3.68
N PRO A 164 33.36 11.49 -2.70
CA PRO A 164 31.91 11.66 -2.72
C PRO A 164 31.54 13.14 -2.67
N GLU A 165 30.44 13.53 -3.32
CA GLU A 165 29.97 14.92 -3.27
C GLU A 165 29.52 15.29 -1.86
N ALA A 166 29.90 16.48 -1.41
CA ALA A 166 29.44 17.00 -0.12
C ALA A 166 27.92 17.22 -0.17
N ARG A 167 27.18 16.60 0.75
CA ARG A 167 25.74 16.84 0.89
C ARG A 167 25.51 18.34 1.11
N ARG A 168 24.73 18.98 0.22
CA ARG A 168 24.18 20.30 0.51
C ARG A 168 23.20 20.17 1.68
N PRO A 169 23.34 20.97 2.75
CA PRO A 169 22.41 20.91 3.86
C PRO A 169 21.01 21.29 3.37
N VAL A 170 20.03 20.43 3.63
CA VAL A 170 18.62 20.76 3.44
C VAL A 170 18.21 21.63 4.61
N THR A 171 17.90 22.90 4.36
CA THR A 171 17.27 23.77 5.36
C THR A 171 15.87 23.24 5.66
N ALA A 172 15.68 22.68 6.86
CA ALA A 172 14.38 22.20 7.30
C ALA A 172 13.44 23.39 7.54
N GLY A 173 12.49 23.60 6.64
CA GLY A 173 11.41 24.57 6.80
C GLY A 173 10.17 23.92 7.42
N GLY A 174 9.81 24.37 8.62
CA GLY A 174 8.43 24.47 9.17
C GLY A 174 7.53 23.23 9.23
N GLY A 175 7.31 22.73 10.47
CA GLY A 175 5.97 22.55 11.04
C GLY A 175 5.00 21.51 10.44
N VAL A 176 5.46 20.48 9.73
CA VAL A 176 4.60 19.34 9.38
C VAL A 176 4.80 18.23 10.41
N ILE A 177 3.71 17.71 10.99
CA ILE A 177 3.75 16.54 11.87
C ILE A 177 4.25 15.35 11.04
N ASP A 178 5.50 14.96 11.28
CA ASP A 178 6.18 13.87 10.59
C ASP A 178 5.87 12.54 11.33
N SER A 179 4.80 11.85 10.92
CA SER A 179 4.35 10.60 11.55
C SER A 179 5.30 9.40 11.36
N TRP A 180 6.40 9.60 10.63
CA TRP A 180 7.43 8.60 10.31
C TRP A 180 8.59 8.58 11.32
N ARG A 181 8.68 9.58 12.20
CA ARG A 181 9.66 9.63 13.30
C ARG A 181 9.06 9.10 14.59
N ARG A 182 8.86 7.79 14.69
CA ARG A 182 8.72 7.09 15.96
C ARG A 182 9.06 5.62 15.79
#